data_AF-A0A925L7D0-F1
#
_entry.id   AF-A0A925L7D0-F1
#
_cell.length_a   1.000
_cell.length_b   1.000
_cell.length_c   1.000
_cell.angle_alpha   90.00
_cell.angle_beta   90.00
_cell.angle_gamma   90.00
#
_symmetry.space_group_name_H-M   'P 1'
#
loop_
_entity.id
_entity.type
_entity.pdbx_description
1 polymer ?
#
loop_
_entity_poly.entity_id
_entity_poly.type
_entity_poly.pdbx_seq_one_letter_code
_entity_poly.pdbx_strand_id
1 'polypeptide(L)' 'MNPKRSGRTSPSIEQEPVPRLPHERDESSDSQIGGEPRPIIQQAHDDVMAGRVDTDRGVPMDQAYKRQKQAAVPSPKK' A
#
# COMPACT_ATOMS: atom_id res chain seq x y z
N MET A 1 -31.00 -16.30 1.18
CA MET A 1 -29.77 -15.55 0.83
C MET A 1 -29.83 -15.18 -0.65
N ASN A 2 -29.96 -13.91 -1.01
CA ASN A 2 -29.75 -13.47 -2.40
C ASN A 2 -28.23 -13.36 -2.64
N PRO A 3 -27.67 -13.92 -3.73
CA PRO A 3 -26.27 -13.70 -4.05
C PRO A 3 -26.08 -12.21 -4.38
N LYS A 4 -25.16 -11.55 -3.67
CA LYS A 4 -24.74 -10.18 -4.01
C LYS A 4 -24.31 -10.21 -5.48
N ARG A 5 -25.01 -9.46 -6.33
CA ARG A 5 -24.59 -9.23 -7.72
C ARG A 5 -23.22 -8.58 -7.63
N SER A 6 -22.16 -9.34 -7.92
CA SER A 6 -20.83 -8.78 -8.11
C SER A 6 -20.96 -7.70 -9.18
N GLY A 7 -20.56 -6.47 -8.88
CA GLY A 7 -20.58 -5.33 -9.81
C GLY A 7 -19.54 -5.51 -10.92
N ARG A 8 -19.65 -6.62 -11.64
CA ARG A 8 -18.83 -6.97 -12.79
C ARG A 8 -19.46 -6.32 -14.02
N THR A 9 -19.14 -5.06 -14.23
CA THR A 9 -19.34 -4.44 -15.53
C THR A 9 -18.20 -4.90 -16.44
N SER A 10 -18.57 -5.46 -17.59
CA SER A 10 -17.63 -5.83 -18.66
C SER A 10 -17.90 -4.87 -19.81
N PRO A 11 -16.88 -4.17 -20.34
CA PRO A 11 -17.09 -3.32 -21.50
C PRO A 11 -17.41 -4.19 -22.71
N SER A 12 -18.37 -3.73 -23.51
CA SER A 12 -18.75 -4.38 -24.75
C SER A 12 -18.84 -3.34 -25.86
N ILE A 13 -18.30 -3.65 -27.02
CA ILE A 13 -18.50 -2.89 -28.26
C ILE A 13 -19.28 -3.80 -29.20
N GLU A 14 -20.39 -3.32 -29.76
CA GLU A 14 -21.23 -4.15 -30.65
C GLU A 14 -21.64 -5.51 -30.04
N GLN A 15 -21.85 -5.56 -28.72
CA GLN A 15 -22.18 -6.78 -27.95
C GLN A 15 -21.04 -7.80 -27.84
N GLU A 16 -19.86 -7.50 -28.38
CA GLU A 16 -18.66 -8.31 -28.21
C GLU A 16 -17.88 -7.87 -26.96
N PRO A 17 -17.44 -8.81 -26.11
CA PRO A 17 -16.63 -8.49 -24.94
C PRO A 17 -15.26 -8.00 -25.38
N VAL A 18 -14.90 -6.78 -24.95
CA VAL A 18 -13.60 -6.18 -25.26
C VAL A 18 -12.73 -6.11 -24.00
N PRO A 19 -11.39 -6.13 -24.14
CA PRO A 19 -10.50 -5.84 -23.02
C PRO A 19 -10.81 -4.46 -22.44
N ARG A 20 -10.83 -4.36 -21.10
CA ARG A 20 -10.98 -3.09 -20.38
C ARG A 20 -9.84 -2.13 -20.70
N LEU A 21 -10.16 -0.84 -20.81
CA LEU A 21 -9.14 0.20 -20.82
C LEU A 21 -8.41 0.26 -19.47
N PRO A 22 -7.19 0.83 -19.40
CA PRO A 22 -6.42 0.86 -18.15
C PRO A 22 -7.19 1.51 -16.98
N HIS A 23 -7.84 2.65 -17.20
CA HIS A 23 -8.60 3.35 -16.18
C HIS A 23 -9.89 2.59 -15.79
N GLU A 24 -10.56 1.92 -16.73
CA GLU A 24 -11.73 1.07 -16.44
C GLU A 24 -11.35 -0.17 -15.62
N ARG A 25 -10.16 -0.73 -15.90
CA ARG A 25 -9.63 -1.86 -15.13
C ARG A 25 -9.28 -1.43 -13.71
N ASP A 26 -8.67 -0.27 -13.53
CA ASP A 26 -8.26 0.21 -12.21
C ASP A 26 -9.48 0.52 -11.32
N GLU A 27 -10.56 1.06 -11.90
CA GLU A 27 -11.83 1.34 -11.22
C GLU A 27 -12.73 0.11 -11.04
N SER A 28 -12.37 -1.04 -11.62
CA SER A 28 -13.19 -2.26 -11.53
C SER A 28 -13.15 -2.89 -10.12
N SER A 29 -14.29 -3.41 -9.66
CA SER A 29 -14.39 -4.03 -8.33
C SER A 29 -13.55 -5.30 -8.16
N ASP A 30 -13.20 -5.94 -9.27
CA ASP A 30 -12.31 -7.10 -9.35
C ASP A 30 -10.82 -6.72 -9.50
N SER A 31 -10.48 -5.42 -9.61
CA SER A 31 -9.09 -4.96 -9.73
C SER A 31 -8.22 -5.34 -8.53
N GLN A 32 -8.85 -5.52 -7.36
CA GLN A 32 -8.21 -5.90 -6.11
C GLN A 32 -8.54 -7.33 -5.65
N ILE A 33 -9.42 -8.04 -6.38
CA ILE A 33 -9.99 -9.32 -5.94
C ILE A 33 -9.61 -10.40 -6.96
N GLY A 34 -8.55 -11.17 -6.66
CA GLY A 34 -8.36 -12.48 -7.30
C GLY A 34 -6.98 -12.80 -7.87
N GLY A 35 -5.95 -12.00 -7.59
CA GLY A 35 -4.57 -12.42 -7.86
C GLY A 35 -4.00 -13.23 -6.69
N GLU A 36 -3.19 -14.25 -6.99
CA GLU A 36 -2.25 -14.81 -6.00
C GLU A 36 -1.45 -13.65 -5.38
N PRO A 37 -1.18 -13.67 -4.06
CA PRO A 37 -0.32 -12.68 -3.44
C PRO A 37 0.96 -12.53 -4.27
N ARG A 38 1.28 -11.29 -4.66
CA ARG A 38 2.51 -11.04 -5.41
C ARG A 38 3.68 -11.63 -4.60
N PRO A 39 4.67 -12.28 -5.23
CA PRO A 39 5.77 -12.92 -4.51
C PRO A 39 6.46 -12.00 -3.48
N ILE A 40 6.56 -10.71 -3.79
CA ILE A 40 7.11 -9.70 -2.88
C ILE A 40 6.27 -9.48 -1.61
N ILE A 41 4.95 -9.62 -1.71
CA ILE A 41 4.04 -9.50 -0.56
C ILE A 41 4.14 -10.74 0.32
N GLN A 42 4.26 -11.93 -0.29
CA GLN A 42 4.49 -13.17 0.45
C GLN A 42 5.81 -13.12 1.22
N GLN A 43 6.88 -12.67 0.57
CA GLN A 43 8.18 -12.51 1.22
C GLN A 43 8.11 -11.53 2.41
N ALA A 44 7.47 -10.38 2.23
CA ALA A 44 7.31 -9.40 3.30
C ALA A 44 6.53 -9.96 4.50
N HIS A 45 5.49 -10.77 4.24
CA HIS A 45 4.78 -11.50 5.28
C HIS A 45 5.71 -12.45 6.04
N ASP A 46 6.47 -13.27 5.31
CA ASP A 46 7.35 -14.27 5.90
C ASP A 46 8.50 -13.62 6.69
N ASP A 47 8.99 -12.46 6.25
CA ASP A 47 9.99 -11.65 6.95
C ASP A 47 9.46 -11.18 8.31
N VAL A 48 8.25 -10.62 8.35
CA VAL A 48 7.60 -10.18 9.60
C VAL A 48 7.33 -11.37 10.53
N MET A 49 6.84 -12.48 9.99
CA MET A 49 6.59 -13.70 10.76
C MET A 49 7.87 -14.32 11.33
N ALA A 50 9.00 -14.17 10.64
CA ALA A 50 10.32 -14.57 11.12
C ALA A 50 10.92 -13.57 12.13
N GLY A 51 10.22 -12.47 12.45
CA GLY A 51 10.69 -11.44 13.38
C GLY A 51 11.78 -10.53 12.80
N ARG A 52 11.92 -10.47 11.46
CA ARG A 52 12.85 -9.52 10.83
C ARG A 52 12.35 -8.10 11.07
N VAL A 53 13.24 -7.26 11.55
CA VAL A 53 12.99 -5.84 11.81
C VAL A 53 13.50 -5.02 10.64
N ASP A 54 12.84 -3.91 10.35
CA ASP A 54 13.30 -2.95 9.36
C ASP A 54 14.74 -2.51 9.66
N THR A 55 15.53 -2.36 8.60
CA THR A 55 16.95 -1.97 8.66
C THR A 55 17.17 -0.50 8.32
N ASP A 56 16.08 0.25 8.15
CA ASP A 56 16.15 1.69 7.92
C ASP A 56 16.86 2.44 9.06
N ARG A 57 17.26 3.67 8.77
CA ARG A 57 17.83 4.59 9.77
C ARG A 57 16.84 5.68 10.17
N GLY A 58 15.55 5.50 9.92
CA GLY A 58 14.54 6.54 10.11
C GLY A 58 14.47 7.01 11.57
N VAL A 59 14.33 6.06 12.50
CA VAL A 59 14.28 6.33 13.94
C VAL A 59 15.55 7.02 14.45
N PRO A 60 16.78 6.50 14.24
CA PRO A 60 17.98 7.17 14.72
C PRO A 60 18.19 8.55 14.08
N MET A 61 17.81 8.75 12.81
CA MET A 61 17.89 10.05 12.15
C MET A 61 16.91 11.07 12.76
N ASP A 62 15.66 10.67 12.99
CA ASP A 62 14.66 11.53 13.65
C ASP A 62 15.10 11.93 15.06
N GLN A 63 15.65 10.99 15.82
CA GLN A 63 16.21 11.27 17.15
C GLN A 63 17.38 12.26 17.09
N ALA A 64 18.30 12.09 16.14
CA ALA A 64 19.43 13.01 15.94
C ALA A 64 18.94 14.43 15.59
N TYR A 65 17.98 14.54 14.68
CA TYR A 65 17.38 15.81 14.28
C TYR A 65 16.70 16.52 15.46
N LYS A 66 15.90 15.80 16.25
CA LYS A 66 15.24 16.35 17.45
C LYS A 66 16.25 16.90 18.46
N ARG A 67 17.35 16.17 18.72
CA ARG A 67 18.43 16.62 19.62
C ARG A 67 19.10 17.88 19.10
N GLN A 68 19.44 17.93 17.82
CA GLN A 68 20.04 19.12 17.20
C GLN A 68 19.12 20.33 17.32
N LYS A 69 17.82 20.15 17.05
CA LYS A 69 16.83 21.22 17.17
C LYS A 69 16.71 21.73 18.61
N GLN A 70 16.69 20.83 19.60
CA GLN A 70 16.65 21.21 21.02
C GLN A 70 17.92 21.94 21.47
N ALA A 71 19.10 21.50 21.02
CA ALA A 71 20.36 22.17 21.31
C ALA A 71 20.46 23.57 20.69
N ALA A 72 19.75 23.81 19.57
CA ALA A 72 19.67 25.10 18.90
C ALA A 72 18.68 26.07 19.57
N VAL A 73 17.87 25.64 20.55
CA VAL A 73 16.99 26.54 21.31
C VAL A 73 17.78 27.12 22.49
N PRO A 74 18.12 28.42 22.49
CA PRO A 74 18.79 29.03 23.64
C PRO A 74 17.85 29.02 24.86
N SER A 75 18.39 28.65 26.01
CA SER A 75 17.63 28.65 27.27
C SER A 75 17.09 30.05 27.58
N PRO A 76 15.84 30.18 28.07
CA PRO A 76 15.30 31.48 28.47
C PRO A 76 16.16 32.05 29.59
N LYS A 77 16.63 33.29 29.42
CA LYS A 77 17.38 34.01 30.47
C LYS A 77 16.45 34.20 31.67
N LYS A 78 16.91 33.79 32.85
CA LYS A 78 16.26 34.06 34.14
C LYS A 78 16.29 35.55 34.46
#